data_AF-A0A1X1PHJ6-F1
#
_entry.id   AF-A0A1X1PHJ6-F1
#
_cell.length_a   1.000
_cell.length_b   1.000
_cell.length_c   1.000
_cell.angle_alpha   90.00
_cell.angle_beta   90.00
_cell.angle_gamma   90.00
#
_symmetry.space_group_name_H-M   'P 1'
#
loop_
_entity.id
_entity.type
_entity.pdbx_description
1 polymer ?
#
loop_
_entity_poly.entity_id
_entity_poly.type
_entity_poly.pdbx_seq_one_letter_code
_entity_poly.pdbx_strand_id
1 'polypeptide(L)'
;MDRSSLVWAGVPHSSDGVVFQIRIGRGLQRFHVARLILERACDLERLASDARQLECFYEHLAPILAVARKMRSKAKADTVSLNVSDFGRAGNARGEQRSWAVMR
;
A
#
# COMPACT_ATOMS: atom_id res chain seq x y z
N MET A 1 12.10 1.12 -5.82
CA MET A 1 11.48 1.28 -4.49
C MET A 1 11.91 0.11 -3.63
N ASP A 2 12.44 0.38 -2.45
CA ASP A 2 13.06 -0.64 -1.61
C ASP A 2 12.03 -1.34 -0.71
N ARG A 3 11.69 -2.58 -1.07
CA ARG A 3 10.82 -3.46 -0.27
C ARG A 3 11.45 -3.80 1.08
N SER A 4 12.76 -3.55 1.29
CA SER A 4 13.51 -3.84 2.51
C SER A 4 13.05 -3.08 3.75
N SER A 5 12.18 -2.08 3.59
CA SER A 5 11.66 -1.29 4.70
C SER A 5 10.48 -1.93 5.43
N LEU A 6 9.76 -2.88 4.81
CA LEU A 6 8.66 -3.60 5.45
C LEU A 6 9.21 -4.60 6.47
N VAL A 7 8.68 -4.59 7.69
CA VAL A 7 9.06 -5.51 8.77
C VAL A 7 8.05 -6.65 8.89
N TRP A 8 6.77 -6.33 8.94
CA TRP A 8 5.67 -7.30 8.92
C TRP A 8 4.38 -6.65 8.43
N ALA A 9 3.45 -7.47 7.98
CA ALA A 9 2.08 -7.10 7.65
C ALA A 9 1.13 -8.24 8.03
N GLY A 10 -0.11 -7.88 8.39
CA GLY A 10 -1.15 -8.85 8.74
C GLY A 10 -2.53 -8.22 8.76
N VAL A 11 -3.55 -9.07 8.65
CA VAL A 11 -4.96 -8.65 8.77
C VAL A 11 -5.36 -8.75 10.25
N PRO A 12 -5.87 -7.67 10.86
CA PRO A 12 -6.33 -7.70 12.24
C PRO A 12 -7.61 -8.56 12.37
N HIS A 13 -7.95 -8.98 13.59
CA HIS A 13 -9.17 -9.77 13.85
C HIS A 13 -10.48 -9.08 13.42
N SER A 14 -10.48 -7.76 13.25
CA SER A 14 -11.62 -7.00 12.71
C SER A 14 -11.81 -7.18 11.20
N SER A 15 -10.84 -7.78 10.50
CA SER A 15 -10.82 -7.97 9.05
C SER A 15 -11.06 -6.67 8.26
N ASP A 16 -10.71 -5.52 8.85
CA ASP A 16 -11.01 -4.18 8.34
C ASP A 16 -9.91 -3.58 7.45
N GLY A 17 -8.93 -4.39 7.04
CA GLY A 17 -7.81 -3.98 6.21
C GLY A 17 -6.52 -4.72 6.57
N VAL A 18 -5.38 -4.06 6.36
CA VAL A 18 -4.05 -4.59 6.68
C VAL A 18 -3.35 -3.63 7.64
N VAL A 19 -2.84 -4.19 8.74
CA VAL A 19 -1.92 -3.51 9.64
C VAL A 19 -0.51 -3.93 9.24
N PHE A 20 0.39 -2.97 9.12
CA PHE A 20 1.78 -3.25 8.74
C PHE A 20 2.75 -2.34 9.48
N GLN A 21 4.00 -2.75 9.54
CA GLN A 21 5.07 -2.00 10.18
C GLN A 21 6.23 -1.81 9.23
N ILE A 22 6.75 -0.59 9.19
CA ILE A 22 7.91 -0.24 8.37
C ILE A 22 9.00 0.40 9.21
N ARG A 23 10.23 0.32 8.73
CA ARG A 23 11.38 1.04 9.31
C ARG A 23 11.42 2.48 8.82
N ILE A 24 11.39 3.44 9.75
CA ILE A 24 11.54 4.88 9.48
C ILE A 24 12.71 5.42 10.30
N GLY A 25 13.80 5.77 9.61
CA GLY A 25 15.06 6.13 10.25
C GLY A 25 15.58 4.98 11.12
N ARG A 26 15.73 5.25 12.42
CA ARG A 26 16.15 4.24 13.42
C ARG A 26 14.99 3.55 14.14
N GLY A 27 13.74 3.92 13.84
CA GLY A 27 12.55 3.42 14.54
C GLY A 27 11.62 2.59 13.67
N LEU A 28 10.60 2.03 14.31
CA LEU A 28 9.53 1.25 13.68
C LEU A 28 8.22 2.01 13.81
N GLN A 29 7.50 2.18 12.70
CA GLN A 29 6.20 2.85 12.68
C GLN A 29 5.13 1.87 12.19
N ARG A 30 4.03 1.77 12.94
CA ARG A 30 2.86 0.99 12.55
C ARG A 30 1.90 1.86 11.73
N PHE A 31 1.32 1.24 10.70
CA PHE A 31 0.30 1.81 9.84
C PHE A 31 -0.88 0.86 9.71
N HIS A 32 -2.03 1.42 9.34
CA HIS A 32 -3.22 0.68 8.96
C HIS A 32 -3.69 1.20 7.60
N VAL A 33 -3.89 0.28 6.66
CA VAL A 33 -4.58 0.55 5.40
C VAL A 33 -5.93 -0.14 5.45
N ALA A 34 -7.01 0.65 5.47
CA ALA A 34 -8.36 0.13 5.58
C ALA A 34 -8.74 -0.68 4.32
N ARG A 35 -9.61 -1.69 4.47
CA ARG A 35 -10.16 -2.50 3.37
C ARG A 35 -10.72 -1.61 2.26
N LEU A 36 -11.44 -0.55 2.62
CA LEU A 36 -12.00 0.39 1.64
C LEU A 36 -10.92 1.02 0.75
N ILE A 37 -9.71 1.25 1.27
CA ILE A 37 -8.61 1.77 0.46
C ILE A 37 -8.11 0.71 -0.50
N LEU A 38 -7.96 -0.54 -0.04
CA LEU A 38 -7.57 -1.65 -0.90
C LEU A 38 -8.60 -1.85 -2.04
N GLU A 39 -9.89 -1.75 -1.73
CA GLU A 39 -10.98 -1.85 -2.71
C GLU A 39 -10.97 -0.71 -3.74
N ARG A 40 -10.67 0.52 -3.30
CA ARG A 40 -10.81 1.72 -4.16
C ARG A 40 -9.53 2.12 -4.88
N ALA A 41 -8.36 1.85 -4.31
CA ALA A 41 -7.07 2.30 -4.81
C ALA A 41 -6.15 1.15 -5.26
N CYS A 42 -6.49 -0.10 -4.90
CA CYS A 42 -5.70 -1.28 -5.22
C CYS A 42 -6.53 -2.39 -5.90
N ASP A 43 -7.73 -2.03 -6.39
CA ASP A 43 -8.65 -2.90 -7.13
C ASP A 43 -8.99 -4.23 -6.43
N LEU A 44 -8.98 -4.27 -5.09
CA LEU A 44 -9.43 -5.44 -4.33
C LEU A 44 -10.92 -5.69 -4.53
N GLU A 45 -11.32 -6.95 -4.68
CA GLU A 45 -12.73 -7.30 -4.79
C GLU A 45 -13.50 -7.00 -3.49
N ARG A 46 -14.75 -6.56 -3.63
CA ARG A 46 -15.62 -6.31 -2.47
C ARG A 46 -15.84 -7.60 -1.67
N LEU A 47 -15.76 -7.52 -0.34
CA LEU A 47 -15.87 -8.68 0.57
C LEU A 47 -14.78 -9.75 0.37
N ALA A 48 -13.62 -9.37 -0.18
CA ALA A 48 -12.47 -10.27 -0.28
C ALA A 48 -12.06 -10.85 1.08
N SER A 49 -11.60 -12.10 1.06
CA SER A 49 -11.10 -12.80 2.25
C SER A 49 -9.86 -12.12 2.84
N ASP A 50 -9.54 -12.43 4.10
CA ASP A 50 -8.35 -11.86 4.76
C ASP A 50 -7.06 -12.23 4.04
N ALA A 51 -6.96 -13.45 3.52
CA ALA A 51 -5.83 -13.85 2.67
C ALA A 51 -5.74 -12.96 1.42
N ARG A 52 -6.86 -12.72 0.74
CA ARG A 52 -6.89 -11.89 -0.47
C ARG A 52 -6.60 -10.41 -0.18
N GLN A 53 -7.03 -9.89 0.97
CA GLN A 53 -6.64 -8.55 1.43
C GLN A 53 -5.11 -8.42 1.56
N LEU A 54 -4.48 -9.43 2.17
CA LEU A 54 -3.04 -9.45 2.37
C LEU A 54 -2.27 -9.63 1.05
N GLU A 55 -2.78 -10.46 0.14
CA GLU A 55 -2.23 -10.60 -1.22
C GLU A 55 -2.26 -9.27 -1.97
N CYS A 56 -3.41 -8.60 -2.02
CA CYS A 56 -3.57 -7.30 -2.67
C CYS A 56 -2.61 -6.25 -2.09
N PHE A 57 -2.41 -6.25 -0.77
CA PHE A 57 -1.40 -5.40 -0.11
C PHE A 57 0.01 -5.67 -0.65
N TYR A 58 0.40 -6.94 -0.81
CA TYR A 58 1.73 -7.28 -1.34
C TYR A 58 1.86 -6.98 -2.84
N GLU A 59 0.81 -7.16 -3.63
CA GLU A 59 0.74 -6.74 -5.05
C GLU A 59 0.97 -5.23 -5.19
N HIS A 60 0.45 -4.43 -4.25
CA HIS A 60 0.55 -2.97 -4.22
C HIS A 60 1.55 -2.44 -3.19
N LEU A 61 2.52 -3.26 -2.78
CA LEU A 61 3.41 -2.92 -1.66
C LEU A 61 4.18 -1.61 -1.88
N ALA A 62 4.78 -1.46 -3.06
CA ALA A 62 5.62 -0.31 -3.38
C ALA A 62 4.88 1.05 -3.24
N PRO A 63 3.71 1.28 -3.88
CA PRO A 63 2.96 2.52 -3.69
C PRO A 63 2.47 2.72 -2.25
N ILE A 64 2.04 1.65 -1.55
CA ILE A 64 1.61 1.75 -0.14
C ILE A 64 2.77 2.22 0.77
N LEU A 65 3.97 1.63 0.62
CA LEU A 65 5.15 2.04 1.39
C LEU A 65 5.56 3.49 1.09
N ALA A 66 5.40 3.94 -0.15
CA ALA A 66 5.70 5.32 -0.54
C ALA A 66 4.79 6.33 0.18
N VAL A 67 3.49 6.04 0.22
CA VAL A 67 2.50 6.83 0.96
C VAL A 67 2.82 6.83 2.45
N ALA A 68 3.07 5.68 3.05
CA ALA A 68 3.38 5.56 4.48
C ALA A 68 4.60 6.42 4.89
N ARG A 69 5.66 6.42 4.07
CA ARG A 69 6.87 7.24 4.31
C ARG A 69 6.61 8.73 4.15
N LYS A 70 5.68 9.13 3.27
CA LYS A 70 5.26 10.54 3.14
C LYS A 70 4.48 11.00 4.37
N MET A 71 3.68 10.12 4.97
CA MET A 71 2.84 10.44 6.13
C MET A 71 3.63 10.59 7.45
N ARG A 72 4.78 9.93 7.57
CA ARG A 72 5.66 10.03 8.74
C ARG A 72 7.12 10.06 8.34
N SER A 73 7.80 11.16 8.66
CA SER A 73 9.25 11.30 8.54
C SER A 73 10.02 10.78 9.77
N LYS A 74 9.33 10.58 10.90
CA LYS A 74 9.90 10.06 12.16
C LYS A 74 8.93 9.05 12.79
N ALA A 75 9.47 7.92 13.24
CA ALA A 75 8.69 6.88 13.90
C ALA A 75 8.17 7.33 15.29
N LYS A 76 6.97 6.86 15.62
CA LYS A 76 6.28 7.03 16.89
C LYS A 76 5.55 5.73 17.26
N ALA A 77 5.07 5.64 18.50
CA ALA A 77 4.38 4.47 19.02
C ALA A 77 2.91 4.35 18.56
N ASP A 78 2.38 5.36 17.86
CA ASP A 78 1.00 5.38 17.33
C ASP A 78 0.83 4.42 16.14
N THR A 79 -0.43 4.12 15.82
CA THR A 79 -0.80 3.49 14.55
C THR A 79 -1.36 4.57 13.64
N VAL A 80 -0.77 4.73 12.47
CA VAL A 80 -1.20 5.76 11.51
C VAL A 80 -2.12 5.14 10.48
N SER A 81 -3.36 5.62 10.40
CA SER A 81 -4.29 5.23 9.34
C SER A 81 -3.96 5.98 8.05
N LEU A 82 -3.79 5.25 6.95
CA LEU A 82 -3.71 5.83 5.61
C LEU A 82 -5.12 6.22 5.15
N ASN A 83 -5.22 7.22 4.27
CA ASN A 83 -6.48 7.69 3.71
C ASN A 83 -6.49 7.51 2.19
N VAL A 84 -7.68 7.32 1.59
CA VAL A 84 -7.86 7.21 0.13
C VAL A 84 -7.23 8.40 -0.60
N SER A 85 -7.34 9.61 -0.06
CA SER A 85 -6.75 10.82 -0.64
C SER A 85 -5.23 10.76 -0.76
N ASP A 86 -4.56 9.95 0.07
CA ASP A 86 -3.10 9.80 0.05
C ASP A 86 -2.62 8.98 -1.16
N PHE A 87 -3.51 8.17 -1.73
CA PHE A 87 -3.26 7.32 -2.91
C PHE A 87 -3.61 8.03 -4.23
N GLY A 88 -3.77 9.36 -4.19
CA GLY A 88 -4.21 10.19 -5.32
C GLY A 88 -3.76 9.65 -6.67
N ARG A 89 -4.76 9.35 -7.52
CA ARG A 89 -4.68 8.69 -8.84
C ARG A 89 -3.24 8.60 -9.35
N ALA A 90 -2.61 7.44 -9.18
CA ALA A 90 -1.42 7.04 -9.93
C ALA A 90 -1.83 6.84 -11.41
N GLY A 91 -2.22 7.93 -12.07
CA GLY A 91 -2.73 7.95 -13.41
C GLY A 91 -2.28 9.23 -14.07
N ASN A 92 -0.97 9.34 -14.31
CA ASN A 92 -0.45 9.47 -15.68
C ASN A 92 1.08 9.30 -15.69
N ALA A 93 1.55 8.06 -15.78
CA ALA A 93 2.89 7.75 -16.28
C ALA A 93 2.86 6.52 -17.20
N ARG A 94 1.71 6.27 -17.86
CA ARG A 94 1.59 5.36 -19.01
C ARG A 94 1.57 6.20 -20.26
N GLY A 95 2.64 6.97 -20.43
CA GLY A 95 2.84 7.90 -21.54
C GLY A 95 4.14 7.61 -22.30
N GLU A 96 4.67 6.39 -22.29
CA GLU A 96 5.73 6.01 -23.24
C GLU A 96 5.93 4.49 -23.31
N GLN A 97 5.01 3.81 -24.00
CA GLN A 97 5.34 2.56 -24.69
C GLN A 97 4.41 2.39 -25.89
N ARG A 98 4.43 3.41 -26.76
CA ARG A 98 3.91 3.34 -28.11
C ARG A 98 5.09 3.09 -29.05
N SER A 99 5.68 1.90 -28.99
CA SER A 99 6.61 1.45 -30.03
C SER A 99 6.86 -0.07 -29.97
N TRP A 100 5.84 -0.85 -30.35
CA TRP A 100 6.06 -2.11 -31.07
C TRP A 100 4.76 -2.56 -31.76
N ALA A 101 4.35 -1.80 -32.77
CA ALA A 101 3.35 -2.25 -33.73
C ALA A 101 3.75 -1.76 -35.13
N VAL A 102 4.94 -2.17 -35.55
CA VAL A 102 5.30 -2.28 -36.96
C VAL A 102 5.99 -3.62 -37.10
N MET A 103 5.26 -4.58 -37.65
CA MET A 103 5.78 -5.70 -38.45
C MET A 103 4.57 -6.49 -38.95
N ARG A 104 4.00 -6.00 -40.06
CA ARG A 104 3.45 -6.80 -41.15
C ARG A 104 3.91 -6.16 -42.45
#